data_AF-A0A846SN19-F1
#
_entry.id   AF-A0A846SN19-F1
#
_cell.length_a   1.000
_cell.length_b   1.000
_cell.length_c   1.000
_cell.angle_alpha   90.00
_cell.angle_beta   90.00
_cell.angle_gamma   90.00
#
_symmetry.space_group_name_H-M   'P 1'
#
loop_
_entity.id
_entity.type
_entity.pdbx_description
1 polymer ?
#
loop_
_entity_poly.entity_id
_entity_poly.type
_entity_poly.pdbx_seq_one_letter_code
_entity_poly.pdbx_strand_id
1 'polypeptide(L)'
;MALRKVIGLGRSTLSVTLPKRWTTQHGINKGDYISLEYVEGGDLRIGPGTSSSRTMDECLIPASKATLEQLRRAIIAAYIKDSDRIILVSPKEEYRTELRALFHGLIGLEVIEESSRHMIARTFLSTQNVSLPTTLRRIQYHIKQQFQSVSALLQGEDLPSKPIMDYDKEINKHAFYLIKMIVHGTRRPEFYEQLGISVFEAMLYWHVTECLENIGDALKEDSRSPEPAGCNHQDHEAGGRNDPWACIEPLRPS
;
A
#
# COMPACT_ATOMS: atom_id res chain seq x y z
N MET A 1 -9.17 26.75 -22.44
CA MET A 1 -10.30 27.25 -21.62
C MET A 1 -11.40 27.73 -22.56
N ALA A 2 -12.65 27.29 -22.39
CA ALA A 2 -13.76 27.73 -23.23
C ALA A 2 -14.83 28.36 -22.35
N LEU A 3 -15.14 29.63 -22.58
CA LEU A 3 -16.19 30.33 -21.85
C LEU A 3 -17.56 29.89 -22.37
N ARG A 4 -18.50 29.71 -21.44
CA ARG A 4 -19.91 29.43 -21.74
C ARG A 4 -20.76 30.50 -21.09
N LYS A 5 -21.73 30.99 -21.86
CA LYS A 5 -22.70 31.96 -21.35
C LYS A 5 -23.69 31.21 -20.46
N VAL A 6 -24.01 31.80 -19.32
CA VAL A 6 -25.09 31.33 -18.45
C VAL A 6 -26.42 31.80 -19.05
N ILE A 7 -27.40 30.90 -19.08
CA ILE A 7 -28.73 31.11 -19.66
C ILE A 7 -29.76 31.02 -18.54
N GLY A 8 -30.65 32.01 -18.44
CA GLY A 8 -31.76 31.98 -17.49
C GLY A 8 -32.83 30.96 -17.88
N LEU A 9 -33.22 30.11 -16.94
CA LEU A 9 -34.39 29.26 -17.00
C LEU A 9 -35.38 29.75 -15.92
N GLY A 10 -36.37 30.54 -16.32
CA GLY A 10 -37.33 31.13 -15.37
C GLY A 10 -36.74 32.27 -14.52
N ARG A 11 -37.38 32.56 -13.38
CA ARG A 11 -37.04 33.74 -12.55
C ARG A 11 -35.79 33.58 -11.68
N SER A 12 -35.43 32.36 -11.30
CA SER A 12 -34.37 32.11 -10.31
C SER A 12 -33.41 30.97 -10.67
N THR A 13 -33.58 30.31 -11.81
CA THR A 13 -32.72 29.21 -12.23
C THR A 13 -31.82 29.63 -13.36
N LEU A 14 -30.54 29.27 -13.25
CA LEU A 14 -29.53 29.49 -14.28
C LEU A 14 -29.09 28.14 -14.84
N SER A 15 -28.70 28.12 -16.11
CA SER A 15 -28.22 26.93 -16.80
C SER A 15 -26.99 27.25 -17.64
N VAL A 16 -26.16 26.23 -17.87
CA VAL A 16 -24.98 26.31 -18.73
C VAL A 16 -24.96 25.11 -19.66
N THR A 17 -24.58 25.32 -20.92
CA THR A 17 -24.52 24.24 -21.90
C THR A 17 -23.21 23.47 -21.80
N LEU A 18 -23.30 22.14 -21.67
CA LEU A 18 -22.14 21.26 -21.65
C LEU A 18 -21.49 21.15 -23.05
N PRO A 19 -20.15 20.98 -23.14
CA PRO A 19 -19.48 20.82 -24.43
C PRO A 19 -19.89 19.52 -25.14
N LYS A 20 -20.35 19.62 -26.40
CA LYS A 20 -20.80 18.46 -27.21
C LYS A 20 -19.77 17.33 -27.30
N ARG A 21 -18.49 17.67 -27.45
CA ARG A 21 -17.40 16.66 -27.51
C ARG A 21 -17.31 15.87 -26.21
N TRP A 22 -17.43 16.54 -25.07
CA TRP A 22 -17.36 15.92 -23.75
C TRP A 22 -18.59 15.04 -23.49
N THR A 23 -19.80 15.54 -23.79
CA THR A 23 -21.02 14.73 -23.62
C THR A 23 -21.00 13.48 -24.50
N THR A 24 -20.50 13.59 -25.74
CA THR A 24 -20.36 12.43 -26.65
C THR A 24 -19.33 11.43 -26.11
N GLN A 25 -18.18 11.91 -25.62
CA GLN A 25 -17.12 11.05 -25.08
C GLN A 25 -17.58 10.26 -23.85
N HIS A 26 -18.47 10.84 -23.04
CA HIS A 26 -18.99 10.21 -21.83
C HIS A 26 -20.38 9.59 -22.00
N GLY A 27 -20.91 9.52 -23.24
CA GLY A 27 -22.20 8.90 -23.52
C GLY A 27 -23.40 9.58 -22.84
N ILE A 28 -23.30 10.88 -22.56
CA ILE A 28 -24.32 11.65 -21.82
C ILE A 28 -25.41 12.10 -22.79
N ASN A 29 -26.64 11.69 -22.49
CA ASN A 29 -27.84 11.96 -23.24
C ASN A 29 -28.79 12.87 -22.47
N LYS A 30 -29.82 13.36 -23.17
CA LYS A 30 -30.89 14.14 -22.55
C LYS A 30 -31.62 13.28 -21.52
N GLY A 31 -31.68 13.75 -20.28
CA GLY A 31 -32.33 13.06 -19.17
C GLY A 31 -31.36 12.31 -18.25
N ASP A 32 -30.10 12.19 -18.65
CA ASP A 32 -29.06 11.60 -17.81
C ASP A 32 -28.71 12.55 -16.66
N TYR A 33 -28.41 11.97 -15.50
CA TYR A 33 -27.86 12.71 -14.38
C TYR A 33 -26.39 13.07 -14.64
N ILE A 34 -25.92 14.13 -14.00
CA ILE A 34 -24.51 14.53 -13.96
C ILE A 34 -24.11 14.80 -12.51
N SER A 35 -22.85 14.54 -12.16
CA SER A 35 -22.34 14.94 -10.84
C SER A 35 -21.96 16.42 -10.86
N LEU A 36 -22.23 17.08 -9.74
CA LEU A 36 -21.91 18.48 -9.48
C LEU A 36 -21.28 18.53 -8.08
N GLU A 37 -20.04 19.00 -8.02
CA GLU A 37 -19.24 19.05 -6.80
C GLU A 37 -18.71 20.46 -6.59
N TYR A 38 -18.85 20.97 -5.37
CA TYR A 38 -18.25 22.22 -4.94
C TYR A 38 -16.81 21.95 -4.48
N VAL A 39 -15.84 22.55 -5.15
CA VAL A 39 -14.42 22.41 -4.83
C VAL A 39 -13.99 23.55 -3.91
N GLU A 40 -13.05 23.26 -3.02
CA GLU A 40 -12.41 24.28 -2.18
C GLU A 40 -11.84 25.42 -3.06
N GLY A 41 -12.12 26.67 -2.69
CA GLY A 41 -11.81 27.85 -3.51
C GLY A 41 -12.97 28.37 -4.37
N GLY A 42 -14.13 27.71 -4.34
CA GLY A 42 -15.38 28.21 -4.95
C GLY A 42 -15.63 27.75 -6.39
N ASP A 43 -14.78 26.86 -6.91
CA ASP A 43 -14.95 26.26 -8.22
C ASP A 43 -16.05 25.19 -8.20
N LEU A 44 -16.71 24.99 -9.35
CA LEU A 44 -17.74 23.97 -9.54
C LEU A 44 -17.23 22.91 -10.54
N ARG A 45 -17.10 21.66 -10.07
CA ARG A 45 -16.68 20.52 -10.91
C ARG A 45 -17.91 19.76 -11.40
N ILE A 46 -17.95 19.48 -12.70
CA ILE A 46 -19.00 18.71 -13.36
C ILE A 46 -18.41 17.39 -13.87
N GLY A 47 -19.05 16.28 -13.54
CA GLY A 47 -18.68 14.95 -14.02
C GLY A 47 -19.86 14.18 -14.62
N PRO A 48 -19.62 13.08 -15.35
CA PRO A 48 -20.69 12.19 -15.81
C PRO A 48 -21.45 11.63 -14.60
N GLY A 49 -22.78 11.61 -14.65
CA GLY A 49 -23.59 11.13 -13.54
C GLY A 49 -23.58 9.62 -13.53
N THR A 50 -22.88 9.06 -12.56
CA THR A 50 -22.96 7.63 -12.30
C THR A 50 -24.31 7.34 -11.66
N SER A 51 -25.25 6.77 -12.43
CA SER A 51 -26.16 5.78 -11.82
C SER A 51 -25.27 4.77 -11.10
N SER A 52 -25.50 4.56 -9.81
CA SER A 52 -24.64 3.89 -8.83
C SER A 52 -24.32 2.42 -9.13
N SER A 53 -23.65 2.15 -10.24
CA SER A 53 -22.87 0.95 -10.47
C SER A 53 -21.45 1.43 -10.71
N ARG A 54 -20.73 1.70 -9.63
CA ARG A 54 -19.27 1.81 -9.67
C ARG A 54 -18.77 0.57 -10.41
N THR A 55 -18.27 0.73 -11.64
CA THR A 55 -17.59 -0.37 -12.34
C THR A 55 -16.47 -0.82 -11.42
N MET A 56 -16.59 -2.03 -10.88
CA MET A 56 -15.56 -2.60 -10.02
C MET A 56 -14.26 -2.65 -10.83
N ASP A 57 -13.17 -2.13 -10.25
CA ASP A 57 -11.85 -2.29 -10.85
C ASP A 57 -11.41 -3.74 -10.68
N GLU A 58 -11.38 -4.51 -11.77
CA GLU A 58 -11.03 -5.92 -11.77
C GLU A 58 -9.64 -6.14 -12.39
N CYS A 59 -8.79 -6.89 -11.68
CA CYS A 59 -7.50 -7.33 -12.19
C CYS A 59 -7.54 -8.83 -12.50
N LEU A 60 -7.45 -9.18 -13.78
CA LEU A 60 -7.38 -10.56 -14.24
C LEU A 60 -5.92 -11.00 -14.40
N ILE A 61 -5.55 -12.10 -13.75
CA ILE A 61 -4.21 -12.67 -13.74
C ILE A 61 -4.27 -14.11 -14.31
N PRO A 62 -3.78 -14.32 -15.55
CA PRO A 62 -3.67 -15.67 -16.11
C PRO A 62 -2.61 -16.49 -15.36
N ALA A 63 -3.00 -17.63 -14.79
CA ALA A 63 -2.14 -18.40 -13.89
C ALA A 63 -1.58 -19.70 -14.48
N SER A 64 -2.09 -20.14 -15.63
CA SER A 64 -1.77 -21.46 -16.22
C SER A 64 -0.27 -21.69 -16.49
N LYS A 65 0.47 -20.64 -16.86
CA LYS A 65 1.91 -20.71 -17.17
C LYS A 65 2.81 -20.02 -16.14
N ALA A 66 2.22 -19.41 -15.11
CA ALA A 66 2.98 -18.65 -14.12
C ALA A 66 3.54 -19.58 -13.03
N THR A 67 4.72 -19.25 -12.53
CA THR A 67 5.23 -19.84 -11.29
C THR A 67 4.48 -19.27 -10.08
N LEU A 68 4.52 -19.97 -8.95
CA LEU A 68 3.91 -19.47 -7.72
C LEU A 68 4.42 -18.08 -7.36
N GLU A 69 5.74 -17.85 -7.41
CA GLU A 69 6.34 -16.54 -7.11
C GLU A 69 5.86 -15.42 -8.05
N GLN A 70 5.69 -15.71 -9.34
CA GLN A 70 5.11 -14.76 -10.29
C GLN A 70 3.66 -14.40 -9.92
N LEU A 71 2.87 -15.40 -9.49
CA LEU A 71 1.51 -15.17 -9.02
C LEU A 71 1.47 -14.34 -7.73
N ARG A 72 2.35 -14.64 -6.76
CA ARG A 72 2.45 -13.86 -5.53
C ARG A 72 2.70 -12.40 -5.82
N ARG A 73 3.69 -12.09 -6.67
CA ARG A 73 4.02 -10.73 -7.09
C ARG A 73 2.86 -10.05 -7.83
N ALA A 74 2.20 -10.76 -8.74
CA ALA A 74 1.06 -10.22 -9.48
C ALA A 74 -0.14 -9.88 -8.57
N ILE A 75 -0.43 -10.74 -7.59
CA ILE A 75 -1.50 -10.52 -6.61
C ILE A 75 -1.18 -9.33 -5.71
N ILE A 76 0.04 -9.24 -5.17
CA ILE A 76 0.47 -8.11 -4.35
C ILE A 76 0.41 -6.80 -5.15
N ALA A 77 0.88 -6.82 -6.40
CA ALA A 77 0.82 -5.65 -7.28
C ALA A 77 -0.62 -5.21 -7.58
N ALA A 78 -1.53 -6.16 -7.85
CA ALA A 78 -2.95 -5.86 -8.05
C ALA A 78 -3.60 -5.32 -6.77
N TYR A 79 -3.23 -5.86 -5.61
CA TYR A 79 -3.70 -5.40 -4.32
C TYR A 79 -3.26 -3.96 -4.00
N ILE A 80 -1.97 -3.65 -4.19
CA ILE A 80 -1.40 -2.31 -4.00
C ILE A 80 -2.02 -1.30 -4.96
N LYS A 81 -2.31 -1.71 -6.20
CA LYS A 81 -3.00 -0.88 -7.20
C LYS A 81 -4.48 -0.58 -6.85
N ASP A 82 -4.95 -1.00 -5.69
CA ASP A 82 -6.31 -0.75 -5.21
C ASP A 82 -7.40 -1.34 -6.14
N SER A 83 -7.15 -2.52 -6.72
CA SER A 83 -8.20 -3.24 -7.45
C SER A 83 -9.30 -3.74 -6.51
N ASP A 84 -10.56 -3.53 -6.89
CA ASP A 84 -11.73 -3.98 -6.13
C ASP A 84 -11.83 -5.52 -6.15
N ARG A 85 -11.46 -6.17 -7.27
CA ARG A 85 -11.38 -7.63 -7.40
C ARG A 85 -10.07 -8.10 -8.06
N ILE A 86 -9.55 -9.22 -7.59
CA ILE A 86 -8.39 -9.91 -8.15
C ILE A 86 -8.85 -11.32 -8.58
N ILE A 87 -8.69 -11.64 -9.87
CA ILE A 87 -9.19 -12.86 -10.49
C ILE A 87 -8.02 -13.67 -11.03
N LEU A 88 -7.72 -14.81 -10.39
CA LEU A 88 -6.75 -15.77 -10.90
C LEU A 88 -7.45 -16.76 -11.84
N VAL A 89 -6.99 -16.85 -13.09
CA VAL A 89 -7.57 -17.76 -14.08
C VAL A 89 -6.70 -19.00 -14.24
N SER A 90 -7.29 -20.16 -13.98
CA SER A 90 -6.68 -21.49 -14.08
C SER A 90 -5.38 -21.64 -13.26
N PRO A 91 -5.38 -21.33 -11.94
CA PRO A 91 -4.24 -21.61 -11.09
C PRO A 91 -4.02 -23.12 -10.97
N LYS A 92 -2.75 -23.55 -10.95
CA LYS A 92 -2.40 -24.96 -10.70
C LYS A 92 -2.90 -25.39 -9.32
N GLU A 93 -3.38 -26.62 -9.20
CA GLU A 93 -3.98 -27.14 -7.95
C GLU A 93 -2.98 -27.10 -6.79
N GLU A 94 -1.71 -27.44 -7.05
CA GLU A 94 -0.62 -27.42 -6.07
C GLU A 94 -0.34 -26.03 -5.46
N TYR A 95 -0.71 -24.93 -6.14
CA TYR A 95 -0.49 -23.56 -5.65
C TYR A 95 -1.63 -23.02 -4.80
N ARG A 96 -2.81 -23.67 -4.80
CA ARG A 96 -4.03 -23.07 -4.24
C ARG A 96 -3.96 -22.78 -2.76
N THR A 97 -3.40 -23.71 -1.98
CA THR A 97 -3.25 -23.52 -0.53
C THR A 97 -2.41 -22.29 -0.22
N GLU A 98 -1.30 -22.10 -0.95
CA GLU A 98 -0.41 -20.95 -0.76
C GLU A 98 -1.04 -19.64 -1.26
N LEU A 99 -1.74 -19.67 -2.40
CA LEU A 99 -2.46 -18.51 -2.93
C LEU A 99 -3.60 -18.08 -1.98
N ARG A 100 -4.32 -19.05 -1.39
CA ARG A 100 -5.35 -18.78 -0.38
C ARG A 100 -4.73 -18.14 0.86
N ALA A 101 -3.62 -18.68 1.35
CA ALA A 101 -2.89 -18.09 2.48
C ALA A 101 -2.40 -16.66 2.17
N LEU A 102 -1.93 -16.40 0.94
CA LEU A 102 -1.54 -15.06 0.50
C LEU A 102 -2.73 -14.10 0.51
N PHE A 103 -3.87 -14.50 -0.03
CA PHE A 103 -5.07 -13.66 -0.04
C PHE A 103 -5.50 -13.26 1.39
N HIS A 104 -5.61 -14.24 2.30
CA HIS A 104 -5.96 -13.97 3.71
C HIS A 104 -4.87 -13.20 4.47
N GLY A 105 -3.62 -13.26 4.01
CA GLY A 105 -2.51 -12.50 4.57
C GLY A 105 -2.63 -10.99 4.31
N LEU A 106 -3.37 -10.56 3.29
CA LEU A 106 -3.53 -9.15 2.92
C LEU A 106 -4.76 -8.53 3.60
N ILE A 107 -4.61 -7.33 4.16
CA ILE A 107 -5.66 -6.69 4.96
C ILE A 107 -6.88 -6.36 4.10
N GLY A 108 -8.04 -6.85 4.54
CA GLY A 108 -9.31 -6.58 3.88
C GLY A 108 -9.46 -7.27 2.53
N LEU A 109 -8.67 -8.30 2.23
CA LEU A 109 -8.81 -9.09 1.01
C LEU A 109 -9.39 -10.46 1.36
N GLU A 110 -10.52 -10.82 0.75
CA GLU A 110 -11.24 -12.05 1.06
C GLU A 110 -11.53 -12.84 -0.21
N VAL A 111 -11.34 -14.17 -0.17
CA VAL A 111 -11.70 -15.04 -1.28
C VAL A 111 -13.21 -15.24 -1.27
N ILE A 112 -13.89 -14.68 -2.27
CA ILE A 112 -15.36 -14.73 -2.38
C ILE A 112 -15.85 -15.88 -3.25
N GLU A 113 -14.98 -16.39 -4.12
CA GLU A 113 -15.30 -17.50 -5.01
C GLU A 113 -14.04 -18.30 -5.34
N GLU A 114 -14.14 -19.62 -5.24
CA GLU A 114 -13.08 -20.54 -5.61
C GLU A 114 -13.70 -21.73 -6.36
N SER A 115 -13.18 -22.02 -7.55
CA SER A 115 -13.61 -23.13 -8.40
C SER A 115 -12.40 -23.84 -9.00
N SER A 116 -12.60 -24.96 -9.70
CA SER A 116 -11.52 -25.64 -10.45
C SER A 116 -10.87 -24.76 -11.54
N ARG A 117 -11.54 -23.69 -11.98
CA ARG A 117 -11.07 -22.83 -13.07
C ARG A 117 -10.58 -21.46 -12.62
N HIS A 118 -10.92 -21.00 -11.42
CA HIS A 118 -10.56 -19.66 -10.97
C HIS A 118 -10.59 -19.49 -9.45
N MET A 119 -9.89 -18.46 -8.98
CA MET A 119 -10.01 -17.91 -7.62
C MET A 119 -10.29 -16.42 -7.74
N ILE A 120 -11.32 -15.93 -7.04
CA ILE A 120 -11.70 -14.52 -7.02
C ILE A 120 -11.59 -14.01 -5.59
N ALA A 121 -10.74 -13.02 -5.39
CA ALA A 121 -10.63 -12.28 -4.16
C ALA A 121 -11.21 -10.87 -4.33
N ARG A 122 -11.90 -10.38 -3.29
CA ARG A 122 -12.49 -9.04 -3.25
C ARG A 122 -11.88 -8.23 -2.12
N THR A 123 -11.55 -6.99 -2.42
CA THR A 123 -11.10 -6.00 -1.42
C THR A 123 -12.32 -5.40 -0.72
N PHE A 124 -12.26 -5.36 0.61
CA PHE A 124 -13.17 -4.67 1.51
C PHE A 124 -12.39 -3.63 2.30
N LEU A 125 -12.25 -2.42 1.74
CA LEU A 125 -11.68 -1.28 2.46
C LEU A 125 -12.82 -0.51 3.14
N SER A 126 -12.86 -0.52 4.48
CA SER A 126 -13.77 0.33 5.24
C SER A 126 -13.11 1.70 5.45
N THR A 127 -13.53 2.71 4.69
CA THR A 127 -12.94 4.06 4.79
C THR A 127 -13.18 4.74 6.15
N GLN A 128 -14.15 4.29 6.94
CA GLN A 128 -14.55 4.92 8.20
C GLN A 128 -13.56 4.70 9.37
N ASN A 129 -12.73 3.66 9.31
CA ASN A 129 -11.83 3.28 10.43
C ASN A 129 -10.35 3.25 10.03
N VAL A 130 -10.01 3.96 8.96
CA VAL A 130 -8.69 3.91 8.37
C VAL A 130 -7.79 5.01 8.95
N SER A 131 -6.57 4.65 9.34
CA SER A 131 -5.59 5.58 9.90
C SER A 131 -4.17 5.24 9.44
N LEU A 132 -3.58 6.13 8.64
CA LEU A 132 -2.16 6.05 8.25
C LEU A 132 -1.22 6.07 9.48
N PRO A 133 -1.36 6.99 10.45
CA PRO A 133 -0.51 7.00 11.64
C PRO A 133 -0.57 5.68 12.44
N THR A 134 -1.78 5.12 12.61
CA THR A 134 -1.95 3.87 13.36
C THR A 134 -1.29 2.71 12.63
N THR A 135 -1.43 2.64 11.31
CA THR A 135 -0.82 1.59 10.49
C THR A 135 0.71 1.69 10.54
N LEU A 136 1.26 2.91 10.43
CA LEU A 136 2.69 3.15 10.54
C LEU A 136 3.26 2.72 11.91
N ARG A 137 2.56 3.05 13.00
CA ARG A 137 2.97 2.63 14.35
C ARG A 137 3.01 1.11 14.50
N ARG A 138 2.10 0.38 13.84
CA ARG A 138 2.13 -1.09 13.84
C ARG A 138 3.37 -1.63 13.12
N ILE A 139 3.73 -1.04 11.99
CA ILE A 139 4.97 -1.40 11.27
C ILE A 139 6.19 -1.19 12.17
N GLN A 140 6.31 0.00 12.79
CA GLN A 140 7.39 0.32 13.74
C GLN A 140 7.45 -0.66 14.91
N TYR A 141 6.30 -1.04 15.47
CA TYR A 141 6.23 -2.03 16.53
C TYR A 141 6.81 -3.38 16.08
N HIS A 142 6.38 -3.88 14.92
CA HIS A 142 6.88 -5.16 14.42
C HIS A 142 8.38 -5.14 14.08
N ILE A 143 8.89 -4.04 13.52
CA ILE A 143 10.33 -3.86 13.30
C ILE A 143 11.10 -3.89 14.61
N LYS A 144 10.60 -3.20 15.65
CA LYS A 144 11.22 -3.24 16.97
C LYS A 144 11.26 -4.66 17.54
N GLN A 145 10.18 -5.43 17.40
CA GLN A 145 10.15 -6.83 17.85
C GLN A 145 11.11 -7.71 17.05
N GLN A 146 11.18 -7.51 15.73
CA GLN A 146 12.10 -8.23 14.85
C GLN A 146 13.55 -7.94 15.23
N PHE A 147 13.89 -6.67 15.45
CA PHE A 147 15.23 -6.24 15.89
C PHE A 147 15.62 -6.89 17.23
N GLN A 148 14.72 -6.89 18.22
CA GLN A 148 14.96 -7.56 19.50
C GLN A 148 15.21 -9.06 19.33
N SER A 149 14.46 -9.71 18.43
CA SER A 149 14.60 -11.14 18.13
C SER A 149 15.95 -11.46 17.49
N VAL A 150 16.39 -10.63 16.54
CA VAL A 150 17.71 -10.77 15.89
C VAL A 150 18.84 -10.50 16.88
N SER A 151 18.71 -9.48 17.73
CA SER A 151 19.71 -9.19 18.76
C SER A 151 19.88 -10.35 19.74
N ALA A 152 18.77 -10.94 20.21
CA ALA A 152 18.80 -12.11 21.10
C ALA A 152 19.48 -13.31 20.42
N LEU A 153 19.15 -13.57 19.13
CA LEU A 153 19.77 -14.62 18.33
C LEU A 153 21.30 -14.45 18.27
N LEU A 154 21.79 -13.24 17.99
CA LEU A 154 23.21 -12.95 17.88
C LEU A 154 23.95 -13.03 19.23
N GLN A 155 23.26 -12.76 20.33
CA GLN A 155 23.81 -12.86 21.68
C GLN A 155 23.72 -14.28 22.28
N GLY A 156 23.09 -15.23 21.56
CA GLY A 156 22.86 -16.59 22.05
C GLY A 156 21.84 -16.66 23.19
N GLU A 157 20.98 -15.65 23.31
CA GLU A 157 19.89 -15.61 24.29
C GLU A 157 18.67 -16.40 23.80
N ASP A 158 17.76 -16.71 24.73
CA ASP A 158 16.51 -17.38 24.39
C ASP A 158 15.70 -16.53 23.38
N LEU A 159 15.33 -17.16 22.27
CA LEU A 159 14.54 -16.50 21.24
C LEU A 159 13.13 -16.18 21.77
N PRO A 160 12.55 -15.04 21.36
CA PRO A 160 11.17 -14.75 21.67
C PRO A 160 10.22 -15.80 21.08
N SER A 161 9.03 -15.91 21.67
CA SER A 161 8.05 -16.96 21.36
C SER A 161 7.53 -16.97 19.92
N LYS A 162 7.75 -15.89 19.16
CA LYS A 162 7.30 -15.75 17.76
C LYS A 162 8.50 -15.78 16.80
N PRO A 163 8.46 -16.58 15.72
CA PRO A 163 9.52 -16.60 14.71
C PRO A 163 9.76 -15.22 14.07
N ILE A 164 11.03 -14.88 13.82
CA ILE A 164 11.46 -13.65 13.12
C ILE A 164 10.69 -13.48 11.80
N MET A 165 10.50 -14.58 11.07
CA MET A 165 9.79 -14.58 9.80
C MET A 165 8.32 -14.18 9.89
N ASP A 166 7.70 -14.32 11.06
CA ASP A 166 6.31 -13.90 11.24
C ASP A 166 6.21 -12.41 11.58
N TYR A 167 7.27 -11.78 12.10
CA TYR A 167 7.33 -10.31 12.18
C TYR A 167 7.49 -9.70 10.79
N ASP A 168 8.36 -10.26 9.94
CA ASP A 168 8.51 -9.86 8.53
C ASP A 168 7.19 -9.88 7.76
N LYS A 169 6.40 -10.96 7.91
CA LYS A 169 5.06 -11.04 7.31
C LYS A 169 4.12 -9.94 7.81
N GLU A 170 4.14 -9.61 9.10
CA GLU A 170 3.32 -8.54 9.65
C GLU A 170 3.77 -7.15 9.16
N ILE A 171 5.08 -6.91 9.01
CA ILE A 171 5.63 -5.68 8.45
C ILE A 171 5.13 -5.50 7.02
N ASN A 172 5.34 -6.52 6.17
CA ASN A 172 4.95 -6.51 4.76
C ASN A 172 3.44 -6.31 4.59
N LYS A 173 2.64 -7.02 5.38
CA LYS A 173 1.17 -6.89 5.40
C LYS A 173 0.71 -5.46 5.67
N HIS A 174 1.26 -4.82 6.70
CA HIS A 174 0.87 -3.45 7.06
C HIS A 174 1.45 -2.42 6.08
N ALA A 175 2.67 -2.64 5.56
CA ALA A 175 3.27 -1.79 4.54
C ALA A 175 2.44 -1.78 3.25
N PHE A 176 2.08 -2.95 2.72
CA PHE A 176 1.24 -3.04 1.52
C PHE A 176 -0.14 -2.41 1.74
N TYR A 177 -0.72 -2.53 2.93
CA TYR A 177 -2.00 -1.89 3.26
C TYR A 177 -1.89 -0.36 3.30
N LEU A 178 -0.83 0.17 3.93
CA LEU A 178 -0.57 1.60 4.00
C LEU A 178 -0.38 2.19 2.58
N ILE A 179 0.46 1.55 1.77
CA ILE A 179 0.71 1.93 0.38
C ILE A 179 -0.61 1.88 -0.43
N LYS A 180 -1.39 0.81 -0.29
CA LYS A 180 -2.71 0.69 -0.94
C LYS A 180 -3.65 1.84 -0.58
N MET A 181 -3.70 2.26 0.68
CA MET A 181 -4.53 3.40 1.11
C MET A 181 -4.09 4.71 0.45
N ILE A 182 -2.78 4.90 0.27
CA ILE A 182 -2.26 6.06 -0.47
C ILE A 182 -2.71 5.96 -1.93
N VAL A 183 -2.51 4.82 -2.60
CA VAL A 183 -3.03 4.63 -3.97
C VAL A 183 -4.54 4.88 -4.05
N HIS A 184 -5.31 4.41 -3.08
CA HIS A 184 -6.75 4.62 -2.99
C HIS A 184 -7.11 6.11 -3.00
N GLY A 185 -6.42 6.93 -2.19
CA GLY A 185 -6.62 8.38 -2.13
C GLY A 185 -6.16 9.13 -3.38
N THR A 186 -5.15 8.65 -4.11
CA THR A 186 -4.77 9.28 -5.39
C THR A 186 -5.88 9.21 -6.46
N ARG A 187 -6.74 8.19 -6.39
CA ARG A 187 -7.89 8.01 -7.28
C ARG A 187 -9.16 8.67 -6.76
N ARG A 188 -9.18 9.02 -5.47
CA ARG A 188 -10.35 9.50 -4.71
C ARG A 188 -9.91 10.61 -3.75
N PRO A 189 -9.76 11.86 -4.22
CA PRO A 189 -9.29 12.97 -3.39
C PRO A 189 -10.09 13.15 -2.10
N GLU A 190 -11.39 12.84 -2.12
CA GLU A 190 -12.29 12.88 -0.97
C GLU A 190 -11.81 11.98 0.19
N PHE A 191 -11.04 10.93 -0.10
CA PHE A 191 -10.46 10.06 0.92
C PHE A 191 -9.34 10.75 1.69
N TYR A 192 -8.51 11.57 1.03
CA TYR A 192 -7.48 12.34 1.71
C TYR A 192 -8.07 13.48 2.55
N GLU A 193 -9.14 14.12 2.04
CA GLU A 193 -9.90 15.11 2.81
C GLU A 193 -10.47 14.50 4.09
N GLN A 194 -11.05 13.28 4.01
CA GLN A 194 -11.54 12.55 5.18
C GLN A 194 -10.44 12.22 6.19
N LEU A 195 -9.23 11.92 5.72
CA LEU A 195 -8.07 11.67 6.57
C LEU A 195 -7.44 12.96 7.12
N GLY A 196 -7.83 14.14 6.60
CA GLY A 196 -7.25 15.42 6.97
C GLY A 196 -5.78 15.57 6.59
N ILE A 197 -5.37 14.97 5.46
CA ILE A 197 -3.98 15.00 4.99
C ILE A 197 -3.89 15.53 3.56
N SER A 198 -2.76 16.14 3.24
CA SER A 198 -2.39 16.50 1.87
C SER A 198 -1.82 15.32 1.09
N VAL A 199 -1.81 15.43 -0.24
CA VAL A 199 -1.11 14.48 -1.12
C VAL A 199 0.39 14.38 -0.78
N PHE A 200 1.01 15.51 -0.40
CA PHE A 200 2.42 15.54 0.00
C PHE A 200 2.66 14.72 1.27
N GLU A 201 1.82 14.90 2.31
CA GLU A 201 1.91 14.08 3.52
C GLU A 201 1.68 12.59 3.23
N ALA A 202 0.73 12.26 2.35
CA ALA A 202 0.52 10.88 1.92
C ALA A 202 1.79 10.30 1.25
N MET A 203 2.48 11.07 0.40
CA MET A 203 3.76 10.66 -0.19
C MET A 203 4.86 10.47 0.87
N LEU A 204 4.91 11.31 1.91
CA LEU A 204 5.84 11.11 3.02
C LEU A 204 5.56 9.80 3.77
N TYR A 205 4.29 9.46 4.00
CA TYR A 205 3.91 8.17 4.57
C TYR A 205 4.37 6.99 3.71
N TRP A 206 4.24 7.08 2.38
CA TRP A 206 4.76 6.06 1.47
C TRP A 206 6.27 5.89 1.67
N HIS A 207 7.01 6.99 1.57
CA HIS A 207 8.47 6.97 1.63
C HIS A 207 8.98 6.39 2.96
N VAL A 208 8.43 6.84 4.09
CA VAL A 208 8.81 6.31 5.42
C VAL A 208 8.46 4.83 5.52
N THR A 209 7.35 4.39 4.92
CA THR A 209 6.95 2.98 4.92
C THR A 209 7.93 2.10 4.15
N GLU A 210 8.38 2.54 2.97
CA GLU A 210 9.42 1.84 2.20
C GLU A 210 10.75 1.76 2.99
N CYS A 211 11.17 2.86 3.62
CA CYS A 211 12.37 2.85 4.47
C CYS A 211 12.25 1.83 5.63
N LEU A 212 11.09 1.77 6.28
CA LEU A 212 10.85 0.84 7.38
C LEU A 212 10.81 -0.62 6.90
N GLU A 213 10.22 -0.90 5.74
CA GLU A 213 10.18 -2.25 5.16
C GLU A 213 11.60 -2.72 4.76
N ASN A 214 12.39 -1.85 4.13
CA ASN A 214 13.80 -2.13 3.84
C ASN A 214 14.62 -2.47 5.10
N ILE A 215 14.34 -1.79 6.23
CA ILE A 215 14.99 -2.12 7.52
C ILE A 215 14.56 -3.52 7.99
N GLY A 216 13.28 -3.85 7.90
CA GLY A 216 12.78 -5.19 8.25
C GLY A 216 13.38 -6.30 7.39
N ASP A 217 13.55 -6.03 6.10
CA ASP A 217 14.19 -6.93 5.14
C ASP A 217 15.67 -7.17 5.45
N ALA A 218 16.42 -6.12 5.79
CA ALA A 218 17.81 -6.26 6.24
C ALA A 218 17.92 -7.12 7.51
N LEU A 219 17.06 -6.89 8.51
CA LEU A 219 17.03 -7.70 9.74
C LEU A 219 16.69 -9.17 9.48
N LYS A 220 15.82 -9.44 8.50
CA LYS A 220 15.53 -10.81 8.06
C LYS A 220 16.77 -11.46 7.44
N GLU A 221 17.55 -10.73 6.64
CA GLU A 221 18.78 -11.24 6.04
C GLU A 221 19.82 -11.59 7.12
N ASP A 222 20.06 -10.70 8.08
CA ASP A 222 20.95 -10.93 9.22
C ASP A 222 20.57 -12.20 10.01
N SER A 223 19.27 -12.46 10.18
CA SER A 223 18.79 -13.66 10.88
C SER A 223 19.10 -14.98 10.18
N ARG A 224 19.34 -14.96 8.85
CA ARG A 224 19.65 -16.16 8.05
C ARG A 224 21.15 -16.45 7.99
N SER A 225 21.97 -15.42 8.21
CA SER A 225 23.42 -15.51 8.26
C SER A 225 23.90 -15.02 9.62
N PRO A 226 23.66 -15.78 10.72
CA PRO A 226 24.23 -15.46 12.02
C PRO A 226 25.73 -15.77 11.96
N GLU A 227 26.51 -14.97 11.25
CA GLU A 227 27.93 -14.94 11.50
C GLU A 227 28.09 -14.35 12.90
N PRO A 228 28.64 -15.11 13.86
CA PRO A 228 29.06 -14.47 15.09
C PRO A 228 30.08 -13.43 14.66
N ALA A 229 29.81 -12.15 14.95
CA ALA A 229 30.83 -11.14 14.89
C ALA A 229 31.93 -11.62 15.85
N GLY A 230 32.93 -12.31 15.30
CA GLY A 230 34.16 -12.66 15.96
C GLY A 230 34.88 -11.35 16.24
N CYS A 231 34.42 -10.63 17.26
CA CYS A 231 35.20 -9.62 17.91
C CYS A 231 36.30 -10.41 18.62
N ASN A 232 37.43 -10.60 17.94
CA ASN A 232 38.67 -11.01 18.57
C ASN A 232 39.04 -9.90 19.57
N HIS A 233 38.48 -9.97 20.77
CA HIS A 233 39.00 -9.30 21.96
C HIS A 233 40.22 -10.08 22.48
N GLN A 234 41.20 -10.27 21.60
CA GLN A 234 42.54 -10.74 21.92
C GLN A 234 43.52 -9.97 21.05
N ASP A 235 43.53 -8.64 21.16
CA ASP A 235 44.63 -7.81 20.65
C ASP A 235 44.61 -6.38 21.25
N HIS A 236 44.28 -6.22 22.54
CA HIS A 236 44.53 -4.95 23.24
C HIS A 236 44.86 -5.18 24.73
N GLU A 237 45.85 -6.02 25.03
CA GLU A 237 46.67 -5.85 26.24
C GLU A 237 48.03 -5.26 25.85
N ALA A 238 48.06 -3.97 25.52
CA ALA A 238 49.27 -3.16 25.65
C ALA A 238 48.92 -1.66 25.58
N GLY A 239 48.78 -1.03 26.76
CA GLY A 239 49.11 0.38 26.93
C GLY A 239 47.97 1.40 26.77
N GLY A 240 47.32 1.71 27.90
CA GLY A 240 47.12 3.10 28.34
C GLY A 240 46.07 3.98 27.65
N ARG A 241 44.97 4.20 28.39
CA ARG A 241 43.92 5.26 28.28
C ARG A 241 42.87 5.09 27.18
N ASN A 242 41.66 4.77 27.64
CA ASN A 242 40.38 4.83 26.92
C ASN A 242 40.09 6.23 26.35
N ASP A 243 39.87 6.30 25.04
CA ASP A 243 39.03 7.34 24.44
C ASP A 243 38.13 6.70 23.36
N PRO A 244 36.79 6.65 23.53
CA PRO A 244 35.89 5.92 22.61
C PRO A 244 35.69 6.61 21.25
N TRP A 245 36.30 7.79 21.04
CA TRP A 245 36.02 8.66 19.89
C TRP A 245 37.15 8.72 18.84
N ALA A 246 38.19 7.89 18.98
CA ALA A 246 39.38 7.97 18.12
C ALA A 246 39.17 7.57 16.64
N CYS A 247 38.01 7.00 16.27
CA CYS A 247 37.76 6.48 14.92
C CYS A 247 36.95 7.40 13.98
N ILE A 248 36.82 8.69 14.26
CA ILE A 248 36.21 9.64 13.32
C ILE A 248 37.30 10.39 12.56
N GLU A 249 37.71 9.87 11.41
CA GLU A 249 38.45 10.68 10.42
C GLU A 249 37.50 11.73 9.83
N PRO A 250 37.87 13.03 9.83
CA PRO A 250 37.06 14.03 9.17
C PRO A 250 37.25 13.95 7.65
N LEU A 251 36.13 13.79 6.93
CA LEU A 251 36.06 13.98 5.48
C LEU A 251 36.68 15.34 5.11
N ARG A 252 37.82 15.33 4.41
CA ARG A 252 38.38 16.55 3.83
C ARG A 252 37.62 16.91 2.55
N PRO A 253 37.22 18.18 2.36
CA PRO A 253 36.67 18.63 1.08
C PRO A 253 37.80 18.91 0.07
N SER A 254 37.55 18.46 -1.17
CA SER A 254 38.23 18.70 -2.46
C SER A 254 39.75 18.91 -2.48
#